data_AF-A0A8V1A181-F1
#
_entry.id   AF-A0A8V1A181-F1
#
_cell.length_a   1.000
_cell.length_b   1.000
_cell.length_c   1.000
_cell.angle_alpha   90.00
_cell.angle_beta   90.00
_cell.angle_gamma   90.00
#
_symmetry.space_group_name_H-M   'P 1'
#
loop_
_entity.id
_entity.type
_entity.pdbx_description
1 polymer ?
#
loop_
_entity_poly.entity_id
_entity_poly.type
_entity_poly.pdbx_seq_one_letter_code
_entity_poly.pdbx_strand_id
1 'polypeptide(L)'
;MASGPSRTAAEEYRPNRYVSLPAELDPATYDTSLEKRRAEAERLAIRARLKRQYLLQLNNPKPPAVIEDPALLRWDYARTHNVYPTFRPTPKTSFLGAVFAIGPILFWIAAFKTERDYKEKLIREDKWRLGFSVPPHSNKNHKDQTYCGSKAAGRCCWQPPIVGGI
;
A
#
# COMPACT_ATOMS: atom_id res chain seq x y z
N MET A 1 -52.08 7.55 24.80
CA MET A 1 -51.32 7.49 23.53
C MET A 1 -50.64 6.14 23.48
N ALA A 2 -51.02 5.27 22.54
CA ALA A 2 -50.38 3.96 22.41
C ALA A 2 -48.94 4.18 21.91
N SER A 3 -47.95 3.81 22.72
CA SER A 3 -46.57 3.68 22.26
C SER A 3 -46.57 2.66 21.12
N GLY A 4 -46.07 3.05 19.94
CA GLY A 4 -45.89 2.13 18.81
C GLY A 4 -45.03 0.92 19.21
N PRO A 5 -45.04 -0.17 18.42
CA PRO A 5 -44.27 -1.36 18.73
C PRO A 5 -42.79 -1.02 18.92
N SER A 6 -42.17 -1.54 19.98
CA SER A 6 -40.74 -1.38 20.25
C SER A 6 -39.92 -1.92 19.08
N ARG A 7 -38.90 -1.17 18.65
CA ARG A 7 -37.95 -1.62 17.61
C ARG A 7 -37.32 -2.94 18.02
N THR A 8 -37.13 -3.85 17.06
CA THR A 8 -36.49 -5.14 17.34
C THR A 8 -34.99 -4.93 17.59
N ALA A 9 -34.36 -5.77 18.43
CA ALA A 9 -32.93 -5.66 18.72
C ALA A 9 -32.03 -5.75 17.47
N ALA A 10 -32.51 -6.43 16.42
CA ALA A 10 -31.88 -6.48 15.11
C ALA A 10 -31.90 -5.14 14.36
N GLU A 11 -32.99 -4.37 14.48
CA GLU A 11 -33.09 -3.02 13.91
C GLU A 11 -32.28 -1.99 14.69
N GLU A 12 -32.10 -2.21 15.99
CA GLU A 12 -31.30 -1.34 16.84
C GLU A 12 -29.80 -1.55 16.63
N TYR A 13 -29.38 -2.78 16.30
CA TYR A 13 -27.99 -3.08 15.99
C TYR A 13 -27.59 -2.53 14.63
N ARG A 14 -26.61 -1.61 14.62
CA ARG A 14 -26.09 -0.99 13.40
C ARG A 14 -24.78 -1.68 12.97
N PRO A 15 -24.80 -2.58 11.97
CA PRO A 15 -23.57 -3.21 11.50
C PRO A 15 -22.62 -2.18 10.88
N ASN A 16 -21.32 -2.38 11.08
CA ASN A 16 -20.25 -1.56 10.50
C ASN A 16 -19.40 -2.42 9.55
N ARG A 17 -18.62 -1.80 8.66
CA ARG A 17 -17.69 -2.51 7.76
C ARG A 17 -16.77 -3.48 8.52
N TYR A 18 -16.40 -3.13 9.74
CA TYR A 18 -15.49 -3.93 10.58
C TYR A 18 -16.22 -4.86 11.55
N VAL A 19 -17.52 -4.66 11.78
CA VAL A 19 -18.32 -5.44 12.73
C VAL A 19 -19.61 -5.84 12.05
N SER A 20 -19.68 -7.09 11.60
CA SER A 20 -20.86 -7.65 10.96
C SER A 20 -22.03 -7.82 11.94
N LEU A 21 -23.22 -8.04 11.39
CA LEU A 21 -24.38 -8.44 12.16
C LEU A 21 -24.14 -9.85 12.76
N PRO A 22 -24.38 -10.07 14.06
CA PRO A 22 -24.36 -11.41 14.64
C PRO A 22 -25.40 -12.31 13.97
N ALA A 23 -25.09 -13.60 13.81
CA ALA A 23 -25.98 -14.54 13.14
C ALA A 23 -27.37 -14.65 13.84
N GLU A 24 -27.40 -14.53 15.17
CA GLU A 24 -28.64 -14.57 15.96
C GLU A 24 -29.55 -13.35 15.74
N LEU A 25 -28.98 -12.22 15.35
CA LEU A 25 -29.74 -11.00 15.06
C LEU A 25 -30.13 -10.89 13.58
N ASP A 26 -29.57 -11.72 12.71
CA ASP A 26 -29.91 -11.70 11.29
C ASP A 26 -31.28 -12.35 11.06
N PRO A 27 -32.31 -11.58 10.64
CA PRO A 27 -33.63 -12.15 10.35
C PRO A 27 -33.56 -13.25 9.29
N ALA A 28 -32.57 -13.18 8.39
CA ALA A 28 -32.38 -14.20 7.36
C ALA A 28 -31.98 -15.58 7.94
N THR A 29 -31.47 -15.67 9.16
CA THR A 29 -31.09 -16.93 9.79
C THR A 29 -32.29 -17.82 10.10
N TYR A 30 -33.44 -17.21 10.44
CA TYR A 30 -34.64 -17.93 10.84
C TYR A 30 -35.60 -18.24 9.66
N ASP A 31 -35.24 -17.85 8.44
CA ASP A 31 -36.06 -18.09 7.27
C ASP A 31 -36.13 -19.58 6.92
N THR A 32 -37.28 -20.21 7.16
CA THR A 32 -37.51 -21.63 6.85
C THR A 32 -37.96 -21.88 5.42
N SER A 33 -37.59 -21.01 4.47
CA SER A 33 -37.99 -21.15 3.08
C SER A 33 -37.38 -22.41 2.45
N LEU A 34 -38.14 -23.05 1.57
CA LEU A 34 -37.73 -24.30 0.94
C LEU A 34 -36.46 -24.12 0.08
N GLU A 35 -36.34 -22.97 -0.59
CA GLU A 35 -35.15 -22.60 -1.37
C GLU A 35 -33.90 -22.46 -0.50
N LYS A 36 -34.00 -21.84 0.70
CA LYS A 36 -32.85 -21.77 1.63
C LYS A 36 -32.40 -23.14 2.10
N ARG A 37 -33.34 -24.01 2.47
CA ARG A 37 -33.02 -25.40 2.87
C ARG A 37 -32.30 -26.17 1.76
N ARG A 38 -32.72 -25.99 0.49
CA ARG A 38 -32.03 -26.57 -0.67
C ARG A 38 -30.61 -26.02 -0.81
N ALA A 39 -30.44 -24.70 -0.77
CA ALA A 39 -29.12 -24.07 -0.87
C ALA A 39 -28.18 -24.48 0.28
N GLU A 40 -28.70 -24.62 1.50
CA GLU A 40 -27.94 -25.12 2.65
C GLU A 40 -27.55 -26.58 2.48
N ALA A 41 -28.47 -27.45 2.05
CA ALA A 41 -28.19 -28.85 1.78
C ALA A 41 -27.11 -29.01 0.69
N GLU A 42 -27.17 -28.20 -0.37
CA GLU A 42 -26.16 -28.17 -1.43
C GLU A 42 -24.79 -27.70 -0.89
N ARG A 43 -24.75 -26.61 -0.12
CA ARG A 43 -23.52 -26.11 0.53
C ARG A 43 -22.92 -27.17 1.48
N LEU A 44 -23.76 -27.84 2.26
CA LEU A 44 -23.35 -28.91 3.17
C LEU A 44 -22.86 -30.14 2.42
N ALA A 45 -23.50 -30.53 1.32
CA ALA A 45 -23.07 -31.63 0.48
C ALA A 45 -21.67 -31.37 -0.13
N ILE A 46 -21.43 -30.14 -0.61
CA ILE A 46 -20.11 -29.72 -1.11
C ILE A 46 -19.08 -29.75 0.04
N ARG A 47 -19.41 -29.17 1.20
CA ARG A 47 -18.52 -29.15 2.37
C ARG A 47 -18.16 -30.56 2.83
N ALA A 48 -19.13 -31.47 2.90
CA ALA A 48 -18.93 -32.86 3.30
C ALA A 48 -18.06 -33.61 2.29
N ARG A 49 -18.28 -33.40 0.98
CA ARG A 49 -17.45 -33.98 -0.09
C ARG A 49 -15.99 -33.54 0.03
N LEU A 50 -15.74 -32.23 0.17
CA LEU A 50 -14.39 -31.69 0.30
C LEU A 50 -13.70 -32.17 1.59
N LYS A 51 -14.41 -32.17 2.72
CA LYS A 51 -13.89 -32.69 3.99
C LYS A 51 -13.51 -34.17 3.88
N ARG A 52 -14.35 -34.99 3.23
CA ARG A 52 -14.06 -36.40 3.00
C ARG A 52 -12.80 -36.60 2.17
N GLN A 53 -12.62 -35.83 1.09
CA GLN A 53 -11.42 -35.89 0.24
C GLN A 53 -10.15 -35.57 1.03
N TYR A 54 -10.19 -34.50 1.83
CA TYR A 54 -9.08 -34.11 2.70
C TYR A 54 -8.76 -35.19 3.74
N LEU A 55 -9.78 -35.72 4.43
CA LEU A 55 -9.59 -36.76 5.45
C LEU A 55 -9.03 -38.06 4.86
N LEU A 56 -9.40 -38.43 3.63
CA LEU A 56 -8.80 -39.59 2.95
C LEU A 56 -7.31 -39.38 2.69
N GLN A 57 -6.89 -38.18 2.27
CA GLN A 57 -5.48 -37.86 2.05
C GLN A 57 -4.68 -37.87 3.37
N LEU A 58 -5.27 -37.32 4.42
CA LEU A 58 -4.65 -37.21 5.74
C LEU A 58 -4.48 -38.59 6.43
N ASN A 59 -5.49 -39.46 6.31
CA ASN A 59 -5.49 -40.78 6.96
C ASN A 59 -4.72 -41.86 6.18
N ASN A 60 -4.11 -41.53 5.04
CA ASN A 60 -3.30 -42.49 4.29
C ASN A 60 -2.04 -42.88 5.07
N PRO A 61 -1.64 -44.17 5.10
CA PRO A 61 -0.45 -44.62 5.83
C PRO A 61 0.87 -44.09 5.25
N LYS A 62 0.84 -43.53 4.04
CA LYS A 62 1.97 -42.86 3.38
C LYS A 62 1.49 -41.51 2.86
N PRO A 63 1.31 -40.50 3.73
CA PRO A 63 0.84 -39.20 3.30
C PRO A 63 1.93 -38.50 2.47
N PRO A 64 1.54 -37.65 1.49
CA PRO A 64 2.49 -36.76 0.84
C PRO A 64 3.05 -35.75 1.85
N ALA A 65 4.25 -35.23 1.60
CA ALA A 65 4.90 -34.26 2.50
C ALA A 65 4.08 -32.97 2.69
N VAL A 66 3.32 -32.56 1.66
CA VAL A 66 2.39 -31.44 1.69
C VAL A 66 1.10 -31.88 1.01
N ILE A 67 -0.03 -31.61 1.64
CA ILE A 67 -1.35 -31.81 1.05
C ILE A 67 -1.71 -30.55 0.27
N GLU A 68 -1.75 -30.66 -1.06
CA GLU A 68 -2.06 -29.54 -1.94
C GLU A 68 -3.53 -29.15 -1.84
N ASP A 69 -3.82 -27.93 -1.39
CA ASP A 69 -5.16 -27.35 -1.42
C ASP A 69 -5.35 -26.52 -2.70
N PRO A 70 -6.17 -26.98 -3.67
CA PRO A 70 -6.41 -26.24 -4.89
C PRO A 70 -7.11 -24.89 -4.63
N ALA A 71 -7.81 -24.71 -3.51
CA ALA A 71 -8.39 -23.43 -3.15
C ALA A 71 -7.31 -22.40 -2.80
N LEU A 72 -6.28 -22.81 -2.07
CA LEU A 72 -5.15 -21.96 -1.71
C LEU A 72 -4.31 -21.58 -2.94
N LEU A 73 -4.04 -22.54 -3.82
CA LEU A 73 -3.33 -22.29 -5.08
C LEU A 73 -4.09 -21.31 -5.98
N ARG A 74 -5.42 -21.44 -6.09
CA ARG A 74 -6.25 -20.51 -6.88
C ARG A 74 -6.31 -19.13 -6.26
N TRP A 75 -6.35 -19.04 -4.93
CA TRP A 75 -6.31 -17.76 -4.21
C TRP A 75 -4.98 -17.04 -4.42
N ASP A 76 -3.87 -17.77 -4.33
CA ASP A 76 -2.54 -17.22 -4.58
C ASP A 76 -2.42 -16.75 -6.04
N TYR A 77 -2.78 -17.61 -7.00
CA TYR A 77 -2.81 -17.27 -8.43
C TYR A 77 -3.65 -16.01 -8.72
N ALA A 78 -4.81 -15.88 -8.07
CA ALA A 78 -5.68 -14.73 -8.24
C ALA A 78 -5.03 -13.43 -7.75
N ARG A 79 -4.17 -13.49 -6.73
CA ARG A 79 -3.46 -12.31 -6.19
C ARG A 79 -2.17 -11.98 -6.94
N THR A 80 -1.47 -12.98 -7.47
CA THR A 80 -0.13 -12.79 -8.06
C THR A 80 -0.22 -12.66 -9.59
N HIS A 81 -0.85 -13.62 -10.24
CA HIS A 81 -0.84 -13.74 -11.70
C HIS A 81 -2.04 -13.08 -12.38
N ASN A 82 -3.20 -13.07 -11.73
CA ASN A 82 -4.44 -12.56 -12.36
C ASN A 82 -4.65 -11.03 -12.26
N VAL A 83 -3.73 -10.29 -11.65
CA VAL A 83 -3.91 -8.84 -11.44
C VAL A 83 -3.85 -8.06 -12.75
N TYR A 84 -2.82 -8.27 -13.56
CA TYR A 84 -2.62 -7.52 -14.80
C TYR A 84 -3.54 -7.95 -15.96
N PRO A 85 -3.81 -9.26 -16.19
CA PRO A 85 -4.70 -9.69 -17.26
C PRO A 85 -6.13 -9.15 -17.12
N THR A 86 -6.61 -8.96 -15.88
CA THR A 86 -7.95 -8.43 -15.61
C THR A 86 -8.00 -6.92 -15.42
N PHE A 87 -6.84 -6.24 -15.47
CA PHE A 87 -6.77 -4.78 -15.31
C PHE A 87 -7.28 -4.07 -16.56
N ARG A 88 -8.28 -3.21 -16.38
CA ARG A 88 -8.79 -2.33 -17.44
C ARG A 88 -8.35 -0.90 -17.14
N PRO A 89 -7.62 -0.23 -18.04
CA PRO A 89 -7.23 1.16 -17.84
C PRO A 89 -8.47 2.06 -17.94
N THR A 90 -9.12 2.30 -16.80
CA THR A 90 -10.26 3.23 -16.66
C THR A 90 -9.80 4.55 -16.06
N PRO A 91 -10.49 5.68 -16.33
CA PRO A 91 -10.09 6.97 -15.75
C PRO A 91 -10.08 6.95 -14.21
N LYS A 92 -10.98 6.19 -13.57
CA LYS A 92 -11.03 6.03 -12.10
C LYS A 92 -9.81 5.31 -11.55
N THR A 93 -9.40 4.21 -12.18
CA THR A 93 -8.22 3.43 -11.76
C THR A 93 -6.92 4.17 -12.02
N SER A 94 -6.81 4.85 -13.16
CA SER A 94 -5.63 5.65 -13.51
C SER A 94 -5.47 6.85 -12.57
N PHE A 95 -6.55 7.55 -12.24
CA PHE A 95 -6.53 8.64 -11.28
C PHE A 95 -6.12 8.17 -9.88
N LEU A 96 -6.70 7.07 -9.40
CA LEU A 96 -6.36 6.50 -8.10
C LEU A 96 -4.89 6.10 -8.04
N GLY A 97 -4.38 5.45 -9.09
CA GLY A 97 -2.97 5.10 -9.23
C GLY A 97 -2.06 6.34 -9.22
N ALA A 98 -2.41 7.39 -9.96
CA ALA A 98 -1.63 8.63 -10.00
C ALA A 98 -1.59 9.33 -8.63
N VAL A 99 -2.73 9.43 -7.94
CA VAL A 99 -2.81 10.05 -6.61
C VAL A 99 -1.95 9.28 -5.60
N PHE A 100 -2.03 7.95 -5.57
CA PHE A 100 -1.26 7.15 -4.62
C PHE A 100 0.21 6.98 -5.01
N ALA A 101 0.57 7.06 -6.29
CA ALA A 101 1.97 6.99 -6.73
C ALA A 101 2.69 8.35 -6.61
N ILE A 102 2.08 9.42 -7.12
CA ILE A 102 2.71 10.75 -7.21
C ILE A 102 2.47 11.57 -5.94
N GLY A 103 1.30 11.42 -5.31
CA GLY A 103 0.91 12.19 -4.13
C GLY A 103 1.94 12.11 -2.99
N PRO A 104 2.31 10.91 -2.51
CA PRO A 104 3.31 10.77 -1.46
C PRO A 104 4.68 11.34 -1.85
N ILE A 105 5.08 11.19 -3.13
CA ILE A 105 6.37 11.69 -3.61
C ILE A 105 6.42 13.22 -3.53
N LEU A 106 5.40 13.90 -4.05
CA LEU A 106 5.32 15.36 -3.99
C LEU A 106 5.20 15.87 -2.56
N PHE A 107 4.43 15.16 -1.72
CA PHE A 107 4.29 15.47 -0.31
C PHE A 107 5.65 15.46 0.40
N TRP A 108 6.44 14.39 0.22
CA TRP A 108 7.77 14.29 0.85
C TRP A 108 8.78 15.27 0.28
N ILE A 109 8.75 15.56 -1.02
CA ILE A 109 9.60 16.60 -1.62
C ILE A 109 9.33 17.96 -0.96
N ALA A 110 8.06 18.32 -0.80
CA ALA A 110 7.68 19.58 -0.16
C ALA A 110 8.10 19.60 1.31
N ALA A 111 7.82 18.54 2.07
CA ALA A 111 8.19 18.43 3.48
C ALA A 111 9.72 18.61 3.66
N PHE A 112 10.53 17.84 2.92
CA PHE A 112 11.99 17.96 3.00
C PHE A 112 12.52 19.29 2.50
N LYS A 113 11.89 19.90 1.48
CA LYS A 113 12.29 21.22 0.99
C LYS A 113 12.08 22.27 2.08
N THR A 114 10.93 22.28 2.74
CA THR A 114 10.64 23.25 3.80
C THR A 114 11.59 23.12 4.99
N GLU A 115 11.91 21.89 5.42
CA GLU A 115 12.89 21.68 6.50
C GLU A 115 14.30 22.12 6.12
N ARG A 116 14.73 21.82 4.89
CA ARG A 116 16.05 22.23 4.40
C ARG A 116 16.16 23.74 4.32
N ASP A 117 15.19 24.41 3.70
CA ASP A 117 15.17 25.85 3.55
C ASP A 117 15.10 26.55 4.93
N TYR A 118 14.40 25.97 5.90
CA TYR A 118 14.36 26.45 7.28
C TYR A 118 15.71 26.32 7.98
N LYS A 119 16.36 25.16 7.87
CA LYS A 119 17.71 24.93 8.43
C LYS A 119 18.74 25.85 7.80
N GLU A 120 18.71 26.05 6.49
CA GLU A 120 19.62 26.95 5.77
C GLU A 120 19.45 28.42 6.21
N LYS A 121 18.21 28.87 6.49
CA LYS A 121 17.95 30.20 7.06
C LYS A 121 18.54 30.34 8.47
N LEU A 122 18.37 29.35 9.33
CA LEU A 122 18.92 29.38 10.69
C LEU A 122 20.46 29.38 10.68
N ILE A 123 21.09 28.69 9.73
CA ILE A 123 22.56 28.72 9.53
C ILE A 123 23.00 30.12 9.11
N ARG A 124 22.28 30.77 8.18
CA ARG A 124 22.61 32.13 7.72
C ARG A 124 22.51 33.18 8.82
N GLU A 125 21.58 33.00 9.75
CA GLU A 125 21.38 33.91 10.88
C GLU A 125 22.32 33.60 12.07
N ASP A 126 23.25 32.64 11.93
CA ASP A 126 24.12 32.10 13.00
C ASP A 126 23.34 31.60 14.25
N LYS A 127 22.02 31.39 14.11
CA LYS A 127 21.15 30.87 15.16
C LYS A 127 21.14 29.34 15.21
N TRP A 128 21.66 28.68 14.17
CA TRP A 128 21.73 27.22 14.16
C TRP A 128 22.95 26.70 14.92
N ARG A 129 22.72 26.10 16.09
CA ARG A 129 23.77 25.44 16.87
C ARG A 129 23.93 24.01 16.36
N LEU A 130 24.95 23.77 15.54
CA LEU A 130 25.41 22.42 15.21
C LEU A 130 26.01 21.80 16.47
N GLY A 131 25.23 20.98 17.18
CA GLY A 131 25.78 20.11 18.21
C GLY A 131 26.76 19.13 17.55
N PHE A 132 28.06 19.35 17.71
CA PHE A 132 29.12 18.40 17.37
C PHE A 132 29.22 17.97 15.88
N SER A 133 29.14 18.89 14.93
CA SER A 133 29.59 18.63 13.56
C SER A 133 30.60 19.68 13.11
N VAL A 134 31.73 19.22 12.58
CA VAL A 134 32.82 20.07 12.07
C VAL A 134 32.24 21.08 11.07
N PRO A 135 32.49 22.40 11.25
CA PRO A 135 31.93 23.41 10.36
C PRO A 135 32.55 23.29 8.95
N PRO A 136 31.76 23.46 7.88
CA PRO A 136 32.32 23.60 6.54
C PRO A 136 33.21 24.84 6.50
N HIS A 137 34.44 24.67 6.03
CA HIS A 137 35.47 25.70 5.94
C HIS A 137 34.93 26.93 5.19
N SER A 138 34.62 28.00 5.93
CA SER A 138 34.29 29.31 5.36
C SER A 138 35.57 29.94 4.82
N ASN A 139 35.80 29.81 3.51
CA ASN A 139 36.89 30.51 2.82
C ASN A 139 36.51 31.99 2.67
N LYS A 140 36.78 32.79 3.71
CA LYS A 140 36.66 34.26 3.68
C LYS A 140 37.85 34.88 2.96
N ASN A 141 38.03 34.58 1.67
CA ASN A 141 38.96 35.27 0.80
C ASN A 141 38.19 35.79 -0.42
N HIS A 142 37.37 36.82 -0.21
CA HIS A 142 36.77 37.59 -1.31
C HIS A 142 36.80 39.09 -0.99
N LYS A 143 37.98 39.57 -0.59
CA LYS A 143 38.44 40.93 -0.85
C LYS A 143 39.83 40.72 -1.42
N ASP A 144 40.11 41.32 -2.58
CA ASP A 144 41.34 41.19 -3.39
C ASP A 144 41.20 40.27 -4.61
N GLN A 145 40.27 40.58 -5.51
CA GLN A 145 40.53 40.43 -6.94
C GLN A 145 39.70 41.46 -7.72
N THR A 146 40.30 42.64 -7.76
CA THR A 146 40.28 43.62 -8.85
C THR A 146 39.53 43.21 -10.11
N TYR A 147 38.56 44.06 -10.45
CA TYR A 147 38.18 44.37 -11.82
C TYR A 147 39.41 44.39 -12.75
N CYS A 148 39.52 43.39 -13.62
CA CYS A 148 40.21 43.52 -14.89
C CYS A 148 39.24 43.03 -15.96
N GLY A 149 38.85 43.95 -16.84
CA GLY A 149 37.84 43.73 -17.84
C GLY A 149 38.30 42.89 -19.03
N SER A 150 37.40 42.89 -20.00
CA SER A 150 37.61 42.57 -21.42
C SER A 150 37.29 41.14 -21.85
N LYS A 151 36.16 41.07 -22.57
CA LYS A 151 35.97 40.38 -23.85
C LYS A 151 37.15 39.52 -24.32
N ALA A 152 36.91 38.22 -24.52
CA ALA A 152 37.09 37.56 -25.83
C ALA A 152 37.02 36.02 -25.70
N ALA A 153 36.36 35.42 -26.68
CA ALA A 153 36.73 34.15 -27.32
C ALA A 153 36.73 32.83 -26.50
N GLY A 154 35.66 32.07 -26.71
CA GLY A 154 35.67 30.68 -27.19
C GLY A 154 36.80 29.72 -26.76
N ARG A 155 36.41 28.67 -26.04
CA ARG A 155 36.51 27.25 -26.46
C ARG A 155 36.13 26.34 -25.29
N CYS A 156 35.07 25.55 -25.48
CA CYS A 156 34.85 24.34 -24.70
C CYS A 156 35.84 23.28 -25.20
N CYS A 157 36.84 22.92 -24.40
CA CYS A 157 37.59 21.67 -24.60
C CYS A 157 36.98 20.60 -23.70
N TRP A 158 36.22 19.71 -24.35
CA TRP A 158 35.84 18.40 -23.84
C TRP A 158 37.08 17.49 -23.92
N GLN A 159 37.52 16.92 -22.80
CA GLN A 159 38.48 15.81 -22.79
C GLN A 159 37.94 14.72 -21.85
N PRO A 160 37.62 13.50 -22.33
CA PRO A 160 37.25 12.38 -21.46
C PRO A 160 38.49 11.69 -20.86
N PRO A 161 38.35 11.03 -19.69
CA PRO A 161 39.46 10.36 -19.00
C PRO A 161 39.86 9.06 -19.71
N ILE A 162 41.18 8.88 -19.86
CA ILE A 162 41.82 7.67 -20.37
C ILE A 162 41.72 6.57 -19.30
N VAL A 163 41.15 5.44 -19.71
CA VAL A 163 41.10 4.17 -18.97
C VAL A 163 42.51 3.56 -18.94
N GLY A 164 43.11 3.44 -17.77
CA GLY A 164 44.36 2.72 -17.55
C GLY A 164 44.07 1.41 -16.83
N GLY A 165 44.20 0.30 -17.55
CA GLY A 165 44.34 -1.04 -16.99
C GLY A 165 45.57 -1.70 -17.60
N ILE A 166 46.49 -2.14 -16.75
CA ILE A 166 47.07 -3.50 -16.59
C ILE A 166 47.81 -3.47 -15.24
#